data_AF-A0A8X6FMZ9-F1
#
_entry.id   AF-A0A8X6FMZ9-F1
#
_cell.length_a   1.000
_cell.length_b   1.000
_cell.length_c   1.000
_cell.angle_alpha   90.00
_cell.angle_beta   90.00
_cell.angle_gamma   90.00
#
_symmetry.space_group_name_H-M   'P 1'
#
loop_
_entity.id
_entity.type
_entity.pdbx_description
1 polymer ?
#
loop_
_entity_poly.entity_id
_entity_poly.type
_entity_poly.pdbx_seq_one_letter_code
_entity_poly.pdbx_strand_id
1 'polypeptide(L)'
;MEVSYLSAGKQLPSSNKLIPLTPFYDDFGIIRVCGRLKNSILPESQKHPILLPKTDHVVNLIITDYHLKLLHVGPQLLQAALRDKF
;
A
#
# COMPACT_ATOMS: atom_id res chain seq x y z
N MET A 1 -13.46 8.91 -2.57
CA MET A 1 -14.76 8.24 -2.31
C MET A 1 -14.57 7.05 -1.37
N GLU A 2 -13.44 6.36 -1.48
CA GLU A 2 -13.03 5.17 -0.72
C GLU A 2 -12.78 5.49 0.76
N VAL A 3 -12.06 6.59 1.01
CA VAL A 3 -11.74 7.08 2.36
C VAL A 3 -13.02 7.26 3.20
N SER A 4 -14.09 7.84 2.64
CA SER A 4 -15.33 8.06 3.39
C SER A 4 -16.08 6.77 3.76
N TYR A 5 -15.92 5.69 2.99
CA TYR A 5 -16.49 4.38 3.36
C TYR A 5 -15.63 3.72 4.44
N LEU A 6 -14.32 3.61 4.18
CA LEU A 6 -13.41 2.86 5.05
C LEU A 6 -13.23 3.54 6.41
N SER A 7 -13.13 4.87 6.46
CA SER A 7 -13.07 5.62 7.73
C SER A 7 -14.34 5.49 8.57
N ALA A 8 -15.49 5.24 7.93
CA ALA A 8 -16.76 4.97 8.62
C ALA A 8 -16.96 3.47 8.95
N GLY A 9 -15.94 2.63 8.75
CA GLY A 9 -16.03 1.18 8.95
C GLY A 9 -16.97 0.46 7.97
N LYS A 10 -17.34 1.11 6.86
CA LYS A 10 -18.24 0.56 5.85
C LYS A 10 -17.44 -0.16 4.76
N GLN A 11 -18.05 -1.20 4.20
CA GLN A 11 -17.49 -1.87 3.03
C GLN A 11 -17.61 -1.00 1.78
N LEU A 12 -16.64 -1.14 0.88
CA LEU A 12 -16.68 -0.47 -0.42
C LEU A 12 -17.79 -1.07 -1.31
N PRO A 13 -18.37 -0.28 -2.25
CA PRO A 13 -19.30 -0.80 -3.24
C PRO A 13 -18.67 -1.94 -4.04
N SER A 14 -19.45 -2.98 -4.38
CA SER A 14 -18.96 -4.21 -5.05
C SER A 14 -18.22 -3.97 -6.38
N SER A 15 -18.45 -2.84 -7.05
CA SER A 15 -17.76 -2.43 -8.27
C SER A 15 -16.40 -1.76 -8.04
N ASN A 16 -16.02 -1.49 -6.78
CA ASN A 16 -14.79 -0.79 -6.46
C ASN A 16 -13.57 -1.68 -6.68
N LYS A 17 -12.58 -1.16 -7.41
CA LYS A 17 -11.35 -1.87 -7.79
C LYS A 17 -10.45 -2.23 -6.63
N LEU A 18 -10.64 -1.63 -5.45
CA LEU A 18 -9.83 -1.93 -4.28
C LEU A 18 -10.32 -3.16 -3.51
N ILE A 19 -11.55 -3.65 -3.72
CA ILE A 19 -12.09 -4.80 -2.97
C ILE A 19 -11.15 -6.03 -2.96
N PRO A 20 -10.52 -6.43 -4.08
CA PRO A 20 -9.62 -7.58 -4.10
C PRO A 20 -8.40 -7.42 -3.19
N LEU A 21 -8.05 -6.19 -2.82
CA LEU A 21 -6.94 -5.88 -1.92
C LEU A 21 -7.36 -5.90 -0.43
N THR A 22 -8.64 -6.16 -0.13
CA THR A 22 -9.19 -6.14 1.23
C THR A 22 -8.75 -4.91 2.04
N PRO A 23 -9.05 -3.69 1.53
CA PRO A 23 -8.54 -2.46 2.11
C PRO A 23 -9.26 -2.15 3.42
N PHE A 24 -8.55 -1.57 4.37
CA PHE A 24 -9.09 -1.09 5.63
C PHE A 24 -8.43 0.23 6.04
N TYR A 25 -9.10 0.96 6.93
CA TYR A 25 -8.59 2.19 7.50
C TYR A 25 -7.89 1.85 8.81
N ASP A 26 -6.61 2.22 8.94
CA ASP A 26 -5.84 1.98 10.17
C ASP A 26 -6.07 3.08 11.22
N ASP A 27 -5.51 2.88 12.41
CA ASP A 27 -5.62 3.82 13.53
C ASP A 27 -4.94 5.18 13.26
N PHE A 28 -4.12 5.27 12.22
CA PHE A 28 -3.44 6.50 11.79
C PHE A 28 -4.17 7.22 10.65
N GLY A 29 -5.33 6.74 10.23
CA GLY A 29 -6.11 7.34 9.16
C GLY A 29 -5.59 7.03 7.76
N ILE A 30 -4.84 5.95 7.60
CA ILE A 30 -4.22 5.51 6.35
C ILE A 30 -4.94 4.27 5.85
N ILE A 31 -5.16 4.20 4.53
CA ILE A 31 -5.68 2.98 3.90
C ILE A 31 -4.54 1.96 3.78
N ARG A 32 -4.72 0.80 4.40
CA ARG A 32 -3.83 -0.35 4.31
C ARG A 32 -4.53 -1.51 3.62
N VAL A 33 -3.75 -2.46 3.13
CA VAL A 33 -4.26 -3.69 2.52
C VAL A 33 -4.02 -4.89 3.43
N CYS A 34 -5.02 -5.76 3.55
CA CYS A 34 -4.84 -7.04 4.23
C CYS A 34 -4.46 -8.13 3.21
N GLY A 35 -4.00 -9.29 3.69
CA GLY A 35 -3.62 -10.36 2.77
C GLY A 35 -3.03 -11.60 3.41
N ARG A 36 -2.19 -12.27 2.62
CA ARG A 36 -1.63 -13.60 2.91
C ARG A 36 -0.76 -13.65 4.17
N LEU A 37 -0.17 -12.53 4.57
CA LEU A 37 0.82 -12.45 5.64
C LEU A 37 0.21 -12.20 7.03
N LYS A 38 -1.12 -12.18 7.17
CA LYS A 38 -1.82 -11.89 8.44
C LYS A 38 -1.33 -12.70 9.65
N ASN A 39 -0.94 -13.96 9.43
CA ASN A 39 -0.52 -14.88 10.49
C ASN A 39 1.02 -15.00 10.61
N SER A 40 1.77 -14.15 9.90
CA SER A 40 3.24 -14.18 9.98
C SER A 40 3.75 -13.50 11.26
N ILE A 41 5.03 -13.71 11.58
CA ILE A 41 5.71 -13.01 12.69
C ILE A 41 6.30 -11.65 12.26
N LEU A 42 5.95 -11.16 11.07
CA LEU A 42 6.47 -9.91 10.53
C LEU A 42 5.87 -8.69 11.27
N PRO A 43 6.51 -7.51 11.20
CA PRO A 43 5.91 -6.26 11.62
C PRO A 43 4.57 -5.99 10.94
N GLU A 44 3.64 -5.34 11.64
CA GLU A 44 2.30 -5.01 11.12
C GLU A 44 2.36 -4.20 9.82
N SER A 45 3.34 -3.30 9.67
CA SER A 45 3.53 -2.53 8.44
C SER A 45 3.82 -3.41 7.22
N GLN A 46 4.54 -4.52 7.38
CA GLN A 46 4.84 -5.46 6.30
C GLN A 46 3.70 -6.45 6.06
N LYS A 47 2.94 -6.80 7.11
CA LYS A 47 1.71 -7.60 6.97
C LYS A 47 0.62 -6.84 6.24
N HIS A 48 0.52 -5.54 6.55
CA HIS A 48 -0.51 -4.62 6.11
C HIS A 48 0.10 -3.38 5.47
N PRO A 49 0.67 -3.49 4.25
CA PRO A 49 1.33 -2.37 3.61
C PRO A 49 0.35 -1.24 3.28
N ILE A 50 0.89 -0.03 3.20
CA ILE A 50 0.15 1.18 2.88
C ILE A 50 -0.29 1.13 1.41
N LEU A 51 -1.54 1.50 1.15
CA LEU A 51 -2.03 1.64 -0.22
C LEU A 51 -1.64 3.01 -0.79
N LEU A 52 -0.55 3.04 -1.55
CA LEU A 52 -0.12 4.25 -2.26
C LEU A 52 -0.94 4.47 -3.54
N PRO A 53 -1.40 5.71 -3.83
CA PRO A 53 -2.11 6.00 -5.08
C PRO A 53 -1.21 5.81 -6.29
N LYS A 54 -1.73 5.13 -7.33
CA LYS A 54 -0.96 4.82 -8.55
C LYS A 54 -0.45 6.06 -9.29
N THR A 55 -1.21 7.15 -9.26
CA THR A 55 -0.97 8.34 -10.08
C THR A 55 -0.80 9.60 -9.24
N ASP A 56 -0.07 9.49 -8.13
CA ASP A 56 0.28 10.63 -7.29
C ASP A 56 1.73 11.09 -7.56
N HIS A 57 1.95 12.40 -7.58
CA HIS A 57 3.27 12.97 -7.83
C HIS A 57 4.29 12.56 -6.76
N VAL A 58 3.88 12.50 -5.48
CA VAL A 58 4.74 12.10 -4.37
C VAL A 58 5.16 10.64 -4.52
N VAL A 59 4.24 9.77 -4.93
CA VAL A 59 4.54 8.34 -5.17
C VAL A 59 5.56 8.19 -6.31
N ASN A 60 5.42 8.97 -7.37
CA ASN A 60 6.41 8.98 -8.45
C ASN A 60 7.78 9.45 -7.96
N LEU A 61 7.83 10.51 -7.15
CA LEU A 61 9.09 10.99 -6.56
C LEU A 61 9.75 9.92 -5.67
N ILE A 62 8.96 9.21 -4.85
CA ILE A 62 9.46 8.11 -4.01
C ILE A 62 10.05 6.99 -4.89
N ILE A 63 9.35 6.58 -5.95
CA ILE A 63 9.83 5.55 -6.87
C ILE A 63 11.14 5.99 -7.54
N THR A 64 11.20 7.24 -8.02
CA THR A 64 12.41 7.80 -8.66
C THR A 64 13.56 7.90 -7.68
N ASP A 65 13.34 8.36 -6.46
CA ASP A 65 14.36 8.45 -5.41
C ASP A 65 14.96 7.07 -5.10
N TYR A 66 14.13 6.04 -4.91
CA TYR A 66 14.61 4.67 -4.69
C TYR A 66 15.32 4.10 -5.92
N HIS A 67 14.83 4.37 -7.12
CA HIS A 67 15.49 3.96 -8.35
C HIS A 67 16.91 4.55 -8.47
N LEU A 68 17.09 5.83 -8.13
CA LEU A 68 18.41 6.49 -8.14
C LEU A 68 19.30 6.00 -6.99
N LYS A 69 18.78 5.91 -5.77
CA LYS A 69 19.54 5.45 -4.58
C LYS A 69 20.05 4.02 -4.72
N LEU A 70 19.29 3.17 -5.40
CA LEU A 70 19.67 1.78 -5.63
C LEU A 70 20.49 1.59 -6.92
N LEU A 71 20.92 2.66 -7.58
CA LEU A 71 21.75 2.61 -8.80
C LEU A 71 21.02 2.00 -10.01
N HIS A 72 19.81 2.48 -10.29
CA HIS A 72 19.00 2.10 -11.45
C HIS A 72 18.61 0.62 -11.51
N VAL A 73 18.29 0.02 -10.36
CA VAL A 73 17.92 -1.41 -10.31
C VAL A 73 16.72 -1.74 -11.18
N GLY A 74 16.67 -3.02 -11.57
CA GLY A 74 15.51 -3.59 -12.25
C GLY A 74 14.23 -3.50 -11.41
N PRO A 75 13.07 -3.60 -12.07
CA PRO A 75 11.77 -3.34 -11.46
C PRO A 75 11.43 -4.29 -10.31
N GLN A 76 11.88 -5.56 -10.33
CA GLN A 76 11.58 -6.50 -9.24
C GLN A 76 12.27 -6.08 -7.94
N LEU A 77 13.54 -5.67 -8.01
CA LEU A 77 14.30 -5.25 -6.84
C LEU A 77 13.77 -3.91 -6.31
N LEU A 78 13.41 -2.98 -7.21
CA LEU A 78 12.78 -1.72 -6.83
C LEU A 78 11.45 -1.96 -6.10
N GLN A 79 10.60 -2.84 -6.63
CA GLN A 79 9.33 -3.20 -5.99
C GLN A 79 9.52 -3.87 -4.63
N ALA A 80 10.51 -4.76 -4.49
CA ALA A 80 10.84 -5.38 -3.22
C ALA A 80 11.27 -4.34 -2.18
N ALA A 81 12.16 -3.42 -2.55
CA ALA A 81 12.62 -2.35 -1.67
C ALA A 81 11.48 -1.41 -1.24
N LEU A 82 10.57 -1.08 -2.16
CA LEU A 82 9.41 -0.24 -1.85
C LEU A 82 8.43 -0.96 -0.90
N ARG A 83 8.15 -2.25 -1.13
CA ARG A 83 7.28 -3.06 -0.25
C ARG A 83 7.88 -3.31 1.14
N ASP A 84 9.20 -3.31 1.25
CA ASP A 84 9.87 -3.42 2.54
C ASP A 84 9.64 -2.16 3.39
N LYS A 85 9.58 -0.99 2.73
CA LYS A 85 9.44 0.30 3.40
C LYS A 85 8.00 0.76 3.65
N PHE A 86 7.09 0.51 2.70
CA PHE A 86 5.72 1.04 2.67
C PHE A 86 4.68 -0.08 2.68
#